data_AF-A0A7V3WP21-F1
#
_entry.id   AF-A0A7V3WP21-F1
#
_cell.length_a   1.000
_cell.length_b   1.000
_cell.length_c   1.000
_cell.angle_alpha   90.00
_cell.angle_beta   90.00
_cell.angle_gamma   90.00
#
_symmetry.space_group_name_H-M   'P 1'
#
loop_
_entity.id
_entity.type
_entity.pdbx_description
1 polymer ?
#
loop_
_entity_poly.entity_id
_entity_poly.type
_entity_poly.pdbx_seq_one_letter_code
_entity_poly.pdbx_strand_id
1 'polypeptide(L)'
;MTAEEKEIHDYLSRCPDRFVPAAEICQRAGTRNRYALDRNWAMPILRRMELDGWVESDQMGGYRLRPKERRSFREALADPTAANLGDTAIIRLEKRSQAA
;
A
#
# COMPACT_ATOMS: atom_id res chain seq x y z
N MET A 1 -8.35 -5.06 1.43
CA MET A 1 -7.16 -5.80 1.89
C MET A 1 -7.60 -7.10 2.54
N THR A 2 -7.25 -8.22 1.92
CA THR A 2 -7.43 -9.60 2.42
C THR A 2 -6.48 -9.89 3.58
N ALA A 3 -6.69 -11.01 4.28
CA ALA A 3 -5.81 -11.40 5.40
C ALA A 3 -4.34 -11.54 4.97
N GLU A 4 -4.11 -12.06 3.76
CA GLU A 4 -2.79 -12.38 3.22
C GLU A 4 -2.05 -11.12 2.78
N GLU A 5 -2.78 -10.19 2.15
CA GLU A 5 -2.25 -8.86 1.84
C GLU A 5 -1.88 -8.09 3.10
N LYS A 6 -2.63 -8.28 4.20
CA LYS A 6 -2.32 -7.67 5.49
C LYS A 6 -1.04 -8.24 6.09
N GLU A 7 -0.84 -9.56 6.05
CA GLU A 7 0.41 -10.19 6.49
C GLU A 7 1.63 -9.63 5.73
N ILE A 8 1.54 -9.54 4.40
CA ILE A 8 2.59 -8.98 3.55
C ILE A 8 2.81 -7.49 3.86
N HIS A 9 1.74 -6.71 3.97
CA HIS A 9 1.81 -5.29 4.29
C HIS A 9 2.48 -5.05 5.65
N ASP A 10 2.05 -5.76 6.69
CA ASP A 10 2.61 -5.63 8.03
C ASP A 10 4.10 -5.98 8.05
N TYR A 11 4.52 -6.99 7.29
CA TYR A 11 5.93 -7.32 7.12
C TYR A 11 6.72 -6.20 6.43
N LEU A 12 6.24 -5.72 5.27
CA LEU A 12 6.92 -4.65 4.52
C LEU A 12 6.93 -3.32 5.29
N SER A 13 5.93 -3.06 6.14
CA SER A 13 5.88 -1.85 6.98
C SER A 13 7.03 -1.75 7.97
N ARG A 14 7.66 -2.89 8.33
CA ARG A 14 8.84 -2.95 9.20
C ARG A 14 10.15 -2.69 8.45
N CYS A 15 10.11 -2.62 7.11
CA CYS A 15 11.26 -2.41 6.24
C CYS A 15 10.98 -1.31 5.19
N PRO A 16 10.62 -0.08 5.60
CA PRO A 16 10.17 0.96 4.68
C PRO A 16 11.28 1.46 3.72
N ASP A 17 12.55 1.38 4.14
CA ASP A 17 13.66 2.02 3.43
C ASP A 17 14.35 1.13 2.39
N ARG A 18 13.89 -0.11 2.20
CA ARG A 18 14.52 -1.05 1.26
C ARG A 18 13.52 -1.90 0.49
N PHE A 19 13.93 -2.30 -0.71
CA PHE A 19 13.25 -3.36 -1.45
C PHE A 19 13.57 -4.71 -0.82
N VAL A 20 12.53 -5.51 -0.58
CA VAL A 20 12.65 -6.83 0.03
C VAL A 20 12.38 -7.89 -1.03
N PRO A 21 13.31 -8.85 -1.25
CA PRO A 21 13.12 -9.91 -2.24
C PRO A 21 11.85 -10.71 -1.98
N ALA A 22 11.11 -11.07 -3.03
CA ALA A 22 9.88 -11.87 -2.88
C ALA A 22 10.09 -13.17 -2.11
N ALA A 23 11.24 -13.83 -2.29
CA ALA A 23 11.60 -15.04 -1.55
C ALA A 23 11.69 -14.81 -0.03
N GLU A 24 12.23 -13.66 0.39
CA GLU A 24 12.30 -13.27 1.81
C GLU A 24 10.89 -13.00 2.36
N ILE A 25 10.02 -12.35 1.58
CA ILE A 25 8.63 -12.10 1.95
C ILE A 25 7.87 -13.41 2.12
N CYS A 26 7.98 -14.34 1.17
CA CYS A 26 7.38 -15.68 1.25
C CYS A 26 7.80 -16.42 2.53
N GLN A 27 9.06 -16.26 2.96
CA GLN A 27 9.58 -16.93 4.14
C GLN A 27 9.18 -16.26 5.46
N ARG A 28 9.03 -14.93 5.49
CA ARG A 28 8.96 -14.15 6.75
C ARG A 28 7.64 -13.42 7.02
N ALA A 29 6.82 -13.13 6.00
CA ALA A 29 5.60 -12.34 6.18
C ALA A 29 4.41 -13.11 6.76
N GLY A 30 4.36 -14.42 6.51
CA GLY A 30 3.26 -15.30 6.92
C GLY A 30 3.63 -16.24 8.06
N THR A 31 2.66 -17.06 8.48
CA THR A 31 2.91 -18.14 9.44
C THR A 31 3.83 -19.21 8.85
N ARG A 32 4.61 -19.89 9.71
CA ARG A 32 5.59 -20.93 9.32
C ARG A 32 4.98 -22.05 8.45
N ASN A 33 3.67 -22.27 8.54
CA ASN A 33 2.95 -23.28 7.78
C ASN A 33 2.77 -22.90 6.29
N ARG A 34 2.54 -21.62 5.97
CA ARG A 34 2.30 -21.18 4.57
C ARG A 34 3.51 -21.44 3.67
N TYR A 35 4.71 -21.06 4.12
CA TYR A 35 5.94 -21.28 3.36
C TYR A 35 6.26 -22.77 3.16
N ALA A 36 5.86 -23.63 4.10
CA ALA A 36 6.05 -25.08 3.98
C ALA A 36 5.10 -25.69 2.94
N LEU A 37 3.87 -25.18 2.83
CA LEU A 37 2.86 -25.62 1.87
C LEU A 37 3.15 -25.11 0.46
N ASP A 38 3.50 -23.83 0.33
CA ASP A 38 3.84 -23.20 -0.94
C ASP A 38 4.95 -22.16 -0.72
N ARG A 39 6.12 -22.39 -1.32
CA ARG A 39 7.27 -21.46 -1.20
C ARG A 39 7.08 -20.14 -1.95
N ASN A 40 6.09 -20.08 -2.84
CA ASN A 40 5.80 -18.93 -3.70
C ASN A 40 4.45 -18.29 -3.37
N TRP A 41 3.84 -18.62 -2.23
CA TRP A 41 2.48 -18.19 -1.87
C TRP A 41 2.27 -16.68 -1.96
N ALA A 42 3.29 -15.88 -1.65
CA ALA A 42 3.19 -14.42 -1.68
C ALA A 42 3.30 -13.83 -3.09
N MET A 43 3.87 -14.54 -4.07
CA MET A 43 4.10 -14.04 -5.43
C MET A 43 2.81 -13.56 -6.14
N PRO A 44 1.73 -14.37 -6.23
CA PRO A 44 0.50 -13.92 -6.88
C PRO A 44 -0.16 -12.76 -6.13
N ILE A 45 0.00 -12.69 -4.80
CA ILE A 45 -0.56 -11.63 -3.96
C ILE A 45 0.23 -10.33 -4.15
N LEU A 46 1.57 -10.40 -4.14
CA LEU A 46 2.45 -9.27 -4.42
C LEU A 46 2.17 -8.67 -5.79
N ARG A 47 1.94 -9.51 -6.81
CA ARG A 47 1.55 -9.03 -8.14
C ARG A 47 0.22 -8.30 -8.13
N ARG A 48 -0.78 -8.79 -7.40
CA ARG A 48 -2.06 -8.08 -7.22
C ARG A 48 -1.87 -6.76 -6.47
N MET A 49 -1.15 -6.78 -5.36
CA MET A 49 -0.85 -5.58 -4.56
C MET A 49 -0.08 -4.52 -5.36
N GLU A 50 0.78 -4.93 -6.28
CA GLU A 50 1.51 -4.04 -7.19
C GLU A 50 0.55 -3.40 -8.20
N LEU A 51 -0.31 -4.19 -8.83
CA LEU A 51 -1.33 -3.70 -9.77
C LEU A 51 -2.31 -2.73 -9.11
N ASP A 52 -2.67 -3.00 -7.86
CA ASP A 52 -3.53 -2.16 -7.03
C ASP A 52 -2.79 -0.92 -6.47
N GLY A 53 -1.48 -0.81 -6.69
CA GLY A 53 -0.67 0.34 -6.29
C GLY A 53 -0.25 0.39 -4.82
N TRP A 54 -0.48 -0.67 -4.04
CA TRP A 54 -0.08 -0.76 -2.63
C TRP A 54 1.43 -0.92 -2.44
N VAL A 55 2.07 -1.66 -3.34
CA VAL A 55 3.51 -1.91 -3.35
C VAL A 55 4.10 -1.48 -4.68
N GLU A 56 5.41 -1.32 -4.71
CA GLU A 56 6.19 -1.16 -5.93
C GLU A 56 7.31 -2.19 -5.96
N SER A 57 7.66 -2.65 -7.17
CA SER A 57 8.74 -3.59 -7.41
C SER A 57 9.97 -2.90 -8.03
N ASP A 58 11.15 -3.47 -7.82
CA ASP A 58 12.37 -3.07 -8.53
C ASP A 58 12.72 -4.03 -9.67
N GLN A 59 13.74 -3.70 -10.46
CA GLN A 59 14.22 -4.54 -11.56
C GLN A 59 14.81 -5.88 -11.10
N MET A 60 15.12 -6.03 -9.81
CA MET A 60 15.69 -7.24 -9.21
C MET A 60 14.62 -8.15 -8.57
N GLY A 61 13.34 -7.79 -8.65
CA GLY A 61 12.23 -8.55 -8.07
C GLY A 61 12.06 -8.35 -6.56
N GLY A 62 12.61 -7.26 -6.02
CA GLY A 62 12.33 -6.79 -4.67
C GLY A 62 11.05 -5.95 -4.63
N TYR A 63 10.37 -5.96 -3.48
CA TYR A 63 9.13 -5.22 -3.24
C TYR A 63 9.25 -4.32 -2.01
N ARG A 64 8.62 -3.15 -2.04
CA ARG A 64 8.40 -2.30 -0.86
C ARG A 64 7.02 -1.66 -0.89
N LEU A 65 6.55 -1.18 0.26
CA LEU A 65 5.33 -0.37 0.29
C LEU A 65 5.53 0.90 -0.52
N ARG A 66 4.56 1.23 -1.38
CA ARG A 66 4.60 2.49 -2.11
C ARG A 66 4.58 3.63 -1.09
N PRO A 67 5.54 4.58 -1.13
CA PRO A 67 5.49 5.74 -0.28
C PRO A 67 4.19 6.49 -0.54
N LYS A 68 3.36 6.66 0.50
CA LYS A 68 2.24 7.60 0.39
C LYS A 68 2.86 8.97 0.27
N GLU A 69 2.76 9.59 -0.90
CA GLU A 69 3.11 11.00 -1.05
C GLU A 69 2.24 11.79 -0.07
N ARG A 70 2.85 12.20 1.05
CA ARG A 70 2.22 13.08 2.02
C ARG A 70 2.30 14.51 1.48
N ARG A 71 1.54 14.79 0.42
CA ARG A 71 1.29 16.17 0.01
C ARG A 71 0.19 16.73 0.89
N SER A 72 0.29 17.99 1.30
CA SER A 72 -0.89 18.65 1.86
C SER A 72 -1.98 18.71 0.81
N PHE A 73 -3.24 18.73 1.26
CA PHE A 73 -4.38 18.85 0.36
C PHE A 73 -4.27 20.07 -0.58
N ARG A 74 -3.68 21.17 -0.11
CA ARG A 74 -3.40 22.37 -0.92
C ARG A 74 -2.35 22.11 -2.01
N GLU A 75 -1.27 21.39 -1.69
CA GLU A 75 -0.23 21.02 -2.67
C GLU A 75 -0.75 20.03 -3.71
N ALA A 76 -1.64 19.11 -3.31
CA ALA A 76 -2.29 18.19 -4.24
C ALA A 76 -3.25 18.91 -5.21
N LEU A 77 -3.97 19.94 -4.75
CA LEU A 77 -4.85 20.77 -5.59
C LEU A 77 -4.08 21.71 -6.54
N ALA A 78 -2.85 22.06 -6.19
CA ALA A 78 -2.00 22.95 -6.98
C ALA A 78 -1.33 22.24 -8.17
N ASP A 79 -1.40 20.91 -8.24
CA ASP A 79 -0.83 20.12 -9.33
C ASP A 79 -1.85 20.02 -10.49
N PRO A 80 -1.64 20.75 -11.62
CA PRO A 80 -2.56 20.73 -12.75
C PRO A 80 -2.57 19.38 -13.50
N THR A 81 -1.69 18.44 -13.14
CA THR A 81 -1.60 17.10 -13.72
C THR A 81 -2.19 16.01 -12.80
N ALA A 82 -2.50 16.34 -11.55
CA ALA A 82 -3.17 15.44 -10.62
C ALA A 82 -4.63 15.28 -11.05
N ALA A 83 -4.87 14.27 -11.91
CA ALA A 83 -6.15 13.73 -12.36
C ALA A 83 -7.39 14.50 -11.86
N ASN A 84 -7.93 15.34 -12.74
CA ASN A 84 -9.24 16.02 -12.66
C ASN A 84 -10.11 15.61 -11.46
N LEU A 85 -9.84 16.21 -10.29
CA LEU A 85 -10.78 16.23 -9.17
C LEU A 85 -11.97 17.18 -9.44
N GLY A 86 -12.12 17.65 -10.69
CA GLY A 86 -13.08 18.68 -11.11
C GLY A 86 -14.55 18.32 -10.87
N ASP A 87 -14.87 17.04 -10.72
CA ASP A 87 -16.26 16.57 -10.50
C ASP A 87 -16.53 16.06 -9.08
N THR A 88 -15.52 16.03 -8.19
CA THR A 88 -15.73 15.54 -6.82
C THR A 88 -16.22 16.69 -5.93
N ALA A 89 -17.54 16.82 -5.81
CA ALA A 89 -18.16 17.75 -4.86
C ALA A 89 -17.73 17.42 -3.42
N ILE A 90 -16.92 18.28 -2.81
CA ILE A 90 -16.53 18.17 -1.40
C ILE A 90 -17.63 18.79 -0.55
N ILE A 91 -18.52 17.96 0.01
CA ILE A 91 -19.54 18.42 0.97
C ILE A 91 -18.85 18.62 2.32
N ARG A 92 -18.62 19.88 2.69
CA ARG A 92 -18.14 20.26 4.02
C ARG A 92 -19.29 20.09 5.02
N LEU A 93 -19.25 19.04 5.85
CA LEU A 93 -20.15 18.91 6.99
C LEU A 93 -19.73 19.91 8.07
N GLU A 94 -20.39 21.06 8.10
CA GLU A 94 -20.25 22.00 9.20
C GLU A 94 -20.91 21.39 10.45
N LYS A 95 -20.08 21.06 11.44
CA LYS A 95 -20.57 20.65 12.75
C LYS A 95 -21.24 21.89 13.37
N ARG A 96 -22.58 21.94 13.35
CA ARG A 96 -23.33 22.94 14.11
C ARG A 96 -23.08 22.69 15.59
N SER A 97 -22.17 23.47 16.17
CA SER A 97 -22.06 23.62 17.62
C SER A 97 -23.32 24.32 18.10
N GLN A 98 -24.30 23.57 18.59
CA GLN A 98 -25.35 24.13 19.44
C GLN A 98 -24.70 24.49 20.77
N ALA A 99 -24.47 25.79 20.99
CA ALA A 99 -24.22 26.32 22.32
C ALA A 99 -25.56 26.35 23.06
N ALA A 100 -25.59 25.73 24.24
CA ALA A 100 -26.63 25.89 25.25
C ALA A 100 -26.14 26.88 26.31
#